data_AF-A0A2V9PH50-F1
#
_entry.id   AF-A0A2V9PH50-F1
#
_cell.length_a   1.000
_cell.length_b   1.000
_cell.length_c   1.000
_cell.angle_alpha   90.00
_cell.angle_beta   90.00
_cell.angle_gamma   90.00
#
_symmetry.space_group_name_H-M   'P 1'
#
loop_
_entity.id
_entity.type
_entity.pdbx_description
1 polymer ?
#
loop_
_entity_poly.entity_id
_entity_poly.type
_entity_poly.pdbx_seq_one_letter_code
_entity_poly.pdbx_strand_id
1 'polypeptide(L)'
;MRGWKQISLLTFCLLVLMATTPAKPAWQMKADYVEACSCHLFCPCYFNKHAEMPHCEFNMAVKVREGHSGNTNLTGAKYWLTGDLGDEWGTNKKGAWVAVSFDPSTNKEQRDALAPMILKTYGLEWGELKVQEAPI
;
A
#
# COMPACT_ATOMS: atom_id res chain seq x y z
N MET A 1 24.72 16.96 -51.63
CA MET A 1 25.54 16.50 -50.48
C MET A 1 25.13 17.13 -49.13
N ARG A 2 23.83 17.36 -48.89
CA ARG A 2 23.32 18.00 -47.65
C ARG A 2 22.44 17.09 -46.78
N GLY A 3 22.03 15.93 -47.29
CA GLY A 3 21.10 15.01 -46.60
C GLY A 3 21.74 14.11 -45.55
N TRP A 4 23.04 13.80 -45.64
CA TRP A 4 23.69 12.85 -44.72
C TRP A 4 23.90 13.46 -43.32
N LYS A 5 24.29 14.74 -43.23
CA LYS A 5 24.63 15.38 -41.94
C LYS A 5 23.44 15.58 -41.00
N GLN A 6 22.21 15.72 -41.51
CA GLN A 6 21.02 15.86 -40.66
C GLN A 6 20.54 14.53 -40.07
N ILE A 7 20.76 13.42 -40.78
CA ILE A 7 20.34 12.08 -40.32
C ILE A 7 21.17 11.65 -39.11
N SER A 8 22.46 12.00 -39.06
CA SER A 8 23.35 11.66 -37.94
C SER A 8 23.07 12.44 -36.65
N LEU A 9 22.52 13.66 -36.70
CA LEU A 9 22.14 14.39 -35.48
C LEU A 9 20.82 13.88 -34.89
N LEU A 10 19.86 13.46 -35.71
CA LEU A 10 18.56 12.96 -35.26
C LEU A 10 18.65 11.58 -34.59
N THR A 11 19.62 10.75 -34.97
CA THR A 11 19.84 9.43 -34.35
C THR A 11 20.47 9.53 -32.96
N PHE A 12 21.19 10.61 -32.65
CA PHE A 12 21.83 10.78 -31.34
C PHE A 12 20.85 11.24 -30.24
N CYS A 13 19.78 11.96 -30.59
CA CYS A 13 18.76 12.39 -29.62
C CYS A 13 17.80 11.27 -29.17
N LEU A 14 17.62 10.21 -29.97
CA LEU A 14 16.69 9.13 -29.65
C LEU A 14 17.22 8.12 -28.61
N LEU A 15 18.53 8.09 -28.36
CA LEU A 15 19.14 7.17 -27.40
C LEU A 15 19.05 7.66 -25.93
N VAL A 16 18.73 8.93 -25.69
CA VAL A 16 18.79 9.54 -24.34
C VAL A 16 17.43 9.50 -23.61
N LEU A 17 16.33 9.10 -24.26
CA LEU A 17 14.97 9.19 -23.70
C LEU A 17 14.33 7.88 -23.24
N MET A 18 15.10 6.81 -23.02
CA MET A 18 14.61 5.68 -22.23
C MET A 18 14.92 5.88 -20.75
N ALA A 19 14.28 6.87 -20.14
CA ALA A 19 14.13 6.90 -18.70
C ALA A 19 13.27 5.69 -18.32
N THR A 20 13.91 4.60 -17.88
CA THR A 20 13.22 3.45 -17.32
C THR A 20 12.50 3.93 -16.06
N THR A 21 11.16 3.92 -16.09
CA THR A 21 10.40 4.07 -14.86
C THR A 21 10.86 2.94 -13.93
N PRO A 22 11.29 3.23 -12.69
CA PRO A 22 11.68 2.17 -11.76
C PRO A 22 10.50 1.21 -11.63
N ALA A 23 10.70 -0.05 -12.01
CA ALA A 23 9.67 -1.06 -11.87
C ALA A 23 9.32 -1.18 -10.37
N LYS A 24 8.03 -1.28 -10.05
CA LYS A 24 7.62 -1.58 -8.67
C LYS A 24 8.29 -2.89 -8.25
N PRO A 25 8.91 -2.96 -7.06
CA PRO A 25 9.56 -4.19 -6.63
C PRO A 25 8.53 -5.32 -6.59
N ALA A 26 8.92 -6.48 -7.12
CA ALA A 26 8.15 -7.70 -6.94
C ALA A 26 8.06 -7.99 -5.43
N TRP A 27 6.87 -8.35 -4.97
CA TRP A 27 6.61 -8.62 -3.57
C TRP A 27 5.67 -9.83 -3.42
N GLN A 28 5.85 -10.56 -2.33
CA GLN A 28 4.98 -11.64 -1.92
C GLN A 28 5.04 -11.75 -0.40
N MET A 29 3.91 -12.09 0.23
CA MET A 29 3.83 -12.24 1.68
C MET A 29 2.80 -13.30 2.08
N LYS A 30 3.13 -14.13 3.06
CA LYS A 30 2.18 -14.91 3.86
C LYS A 30 2.14 -14.31 5.26
N ALA A 31 0.94 -14.02 5.75
CA ALA A 31 0.74 -13.41 7.05
C ALA A 31 -0.37 -14.09 7.83
N ASP A 32 -0.29 -13.99 9.15
CA ASP A 32 -1.40 -14.22 10.05
C ASP A 32 -2.11 -12.89 10.29
N TYR A 33 -3.44 -12.95 10.28
CA TYR A 33 -4.30 -11.79 10.20
C TYR A 33 -5.47 -11.97 11.17
N VAL A 34 -5.69 -10.99 12.04
CA VAL A 34 -6.84 -10.92 12.94
C VAL A 34 -7.51 -9.58 12.76
N GLU A 35 -8.81 -9.58 12.50
CA GLU A 35 -9.61 -8.39 12.24
C GLU A 35 -10.82 -8.31 13.15
N ALA A 36 -11.11 -7.09 13.59
CA ALA A 36 -12.40 -6.71 14.11
C ALA A 36 -12.82 -5.39 13.43
N CYS A 37 -14.00 -5.36 12.79
CA CYS A 37 -14.66 -4.11 12.38
C CYS A 37 -16.03 -4.02 13.06
N SER A 38 -16.53 -2.80 13.18
CA SER A 38 -17.90 -2.46 13.57
C SER A 38 -19.00 -3.07 12.67
N CYS A 39 -18.65 -3.58 11.48
CA CYS A 39 -19.53 -4.28 10.56
C CYS A 39 -19.76 -5.76 10.93
N HIS A 40 -20.74 -6.41 10.28
CA HIS A 40 -20.94 -7.86 10.38
C HIS A 40 -19.69 -8.66 9.93
N LEU A 41 -19.47 -9.83 10.55
CA LEU A 41 -18.25 -10.66 10.48
C LEU A 41 -17.73 -10.93 9.05
N PHE A 42 -18.62 -11.12 8.08
CA PHE A 42 -18.25 -11.02 6.67
C PHE A 42 -18.54 -9.60 6.21
N CYS A 43 -17.48 -8.79 6.09
CA CYS A 43 -17.62 -7.40 5.71
C CYS A 43 -18.33 -7.31 4.34
N PRO A 44 -19.60 -6.85 4.27
CA PRO A 44 -20.33 -6.77 3.00
C PRO A 44 -19.56 -5.91 1.99
N CYS A 45 -18.70 -5.04 2.48
CA CYS A 45 -17.88 -4.10 1.75
C CYS A 45 -16.90 -4.73 0.76
N TYR A 46 -16.50 -5.99 0.95
CA TYR A 46 -15.74 -6.72 -0.07
C TYR A 46 -16.56 -7.04 -1.32
N PHE A 47 -17.90 -7.12 -1.18
CA PHE A 47 -18.82 -7.61 -2.20
C PHE A 47 -19.90 -6.62 -2.61
N ASN A 48 -20.04 -5.51 -1.89
CA ASN A 48 -21.13 -4.57 -2.02
C ASN A 48 -20.61 -3.19 -2.46
N LYS A 49 -21.44 -2.43 -3.19
CA LYS A 49 -21.10 -1.07 -3.64
C LYS A 49 -21.31 -0.01 -2.56
N HIS A 50 -21.98 -0.36 -1.46
CA HIS A 50 -22.29 0.51 -0.33
C HIS A 50 -22.17 -0.26 0.99
N ALA A 51 -21.79 0.44 2.06
CA ALA A 51 -21.79 -0.12 3.41
C ALA A 51 -23.21 -0.09 4.00
N GLU A 52 -23.55 -1.07 4.83
CA GLU A 52 -24.84 -1.09 5.56
C GLU A 52 -24.85 -0.08 6.71
N MET A 53 -23.68 0.23 7.25
CA MET A 53 -23.46 1.26 8.27
C MET A 53 -22.79 2.48 7.62
N PRO A 54 -22.99 3.69 8.17
CA PRO A 54 -22.40 4.90 7.62
C PRO A 54 -20.87 4.92 7.67
N HIS A 55 -20.24 4.06 8.47
CA HIS A 55 -18.78 3.97 8.58
C HIS A 55 -18.36 2.53 8.94
N CYS A 56 -17.08 2.19 8.75
CA CYS A 56 -16.45 0.98 9.29
C CYS A 56 -15.19 1.39 10.01
N GLU A 57 -15.29 1.45 11.33
CA GLU A 57 -14.13 1.44 12.20
C GLU A 57 -13.56 0.02 12.28
N PHE A 58 -12.27 -0.12 12.02
CA PHE A 58 -11.61 -1.41 11.93
C PHE A 58 -10.30 -1.45 12.69
N ASN A 59 -9.93 -2.65 13.12
CA ASN A 59 -8.66 -2.95 13.76
C ASN A 59 -8.14 -4.28 13.23
N MET A 60 -6.89 -4.27 12.78
CA MET A 60 -6.26 -5.39 12.10
C MET A 60 -4.85 -5.59 12.66
N ALA A 61 -4.62 -6.71 13.34
CA ALA A 61 -3.30 -7.12 13.77
C ALA A 61 -2.71 -8.10 12.76
N VAL A 62 -1.49 -7.83 12.29
CA VAL A 62 -0.84 -8.61 11.25
C VAL A 62 0.56 -9.02 11.67
N LYS A 63 0.88 -10.29 11.47
CA LYS A 63 2.24 -10.84 11.60
C LYS A 63 2.65 -11.52 10.31
N VAL A 64 3.77 -11.09 9.74
CA VAL A 64 4.33 -11.69 8.54
C VAL A 64 5.06 -12.99 8.88
N ARG A 65 4.60 -14.12 8.34
CA ARG A 65 5.23 -15.43 8.50
C ARG A 65 6.40 -15.63 7.56
N GLU A 66 6.25 -15.22 6.30
CA GLU A 66 7.30 -15.26 5.28
C GLU A 66 6.98 -14.27 4.15
N GLY A 67 8.00 -13.71 3.51
CA GLY A 67 7.81 -12.83 2.37
C GLY A 67 8.95 -11.86 2.11
N HIS A 68 8.85 -11.15 0.99
CA HIS A 68 9.82 -10.14 0.58
C HIS A 68 9.14 -9.00 -0.19
N SER A 69 9.83 -7.86 -0.25
CA SER A 69 9.54 -6.76 -1.17
C SER A 69 10.86 -6.28 -1.77
N GLY A 70 11.08 -6.59 -3.05
CA GLY A 70 12.41 -6.45 -3.66
C GLY A 70 13.42 -7.30 -2.90
N ASN A 71 14.48 -6.66 -2.39
CA ASN A 71 15.53 -7.31 -1.59
C ASN A 71 15.25 -7.31 -0.07
N THR A 72 14.15 -6.69 0.37
CA THR A 72 13.80 -6.59 1.79
C THR A 72 13.07 -7.86 2.25
N ASN A 73 13.63 -8.57 3.22
CA ASN A 73 12.94 -9.67 3.90
C ASN A 73 11.89 -9.12 4.87
N LEU A 74 10.64 -9.53 4.70
CA LEU A 74 9.50 -9.07 5.51
C LEU A 74 9.18 -10.01 6.67
N THR A 75 9.83 -11.16 6.74
CA THR A 75 9.58 -12.19 7.77
C THR A 75 9.70 -11.62 9.18
N GLY A 76 8.71 -11.92 10.02
CA GLY A 76 8.67 -11.49 11.42
C GLY A 76 8.15 -10.06 11.64
N ALA A 77 7.93 -9.27 10.58
CA ALA A 77 7.35 -7.94 10.71
C ALA A 77 5.95 -8.03 11.35
N LYS A 78 5.69 -7.14 12.30
CA LYS A 78 4.40 -6.98 12.97
C LYS A 78 3.91 -5.56 12.78
N TYR A 79 2.63 -5.44 12.42
CA TYR A 79 1.96 -4.15 12.34
C TYR A 79 0.49 -4.26 12.73
N TRP A 80 -0.02 -3.15 13.23
CA TRP A 80 -1.43 -2.93 13.53
C TRP A 80 -1.96 -1.86 12.58
N LEU A 81 -3.01 -2.19 11.84
CA LEU A 81 -3.75 -1.22 11.01
C LEU A 81 -5.07 -0.91 11.70
N THR A 82 -5.31 0.36 11.98
CA THR A 82 -6.56 0.85 12.57
C THR A 82 -7.05 2.03 11.78
N GLY A 83 -8.36 2.19 11.65
CA GLY A 83 -8.90 3.21 10.77
C GLY A 83 -10.41 3.32 10.83
N ASP A 84 -10.88 4.35 10.15
CA ASP A 84 -12.27 4.51 9.76
C ASP A 84 -12.34 4.76 8.25
N LEU A 85 -13.11 3.92 7.58
CA LEU A 85 -13.34 4.00 6.14
C LEU A 85 -14.32 5.13 5.78
N GLY A 86 -15.12 5.64 6.71
CA GLY A 86 -16.12 6.68 6.44
C GLY A 86 -17.25 6.23 5.52
N ASP A 87 -18.11 7.18 5.14
CA ASP A 87 -19.32 6.95 4.33
C ASP A 87 -19.02 6.97 2.81
N GLU A 88 -17.95 7.63 2.40
CA GLU A 88 -17.59 7.80 0.98
C GLU A 88 -16.79 6.64 0.36
N TRP A 89 -16.27 5.69 1.14
CA TRP A 89 -15.34 4.65 0.63
C TRP A 89 -15.92 3.76 -0.47
N GLY A 90 -17.18 3.34 -0.35
CA GLY A 90 -17.84 2.44 -1.30
C GLY A 90 -18.11 3.10 -2.65
N THR A 91 -18.36 4.41 -2.62
CA THR A 91 -18.82 5.19 -3.78
C THR A 91 -17.69 5.98 -4.43
N ASN A 92 -16.93 6.73 -3.64
CA ASN A 92 -15.92 7.69 -4.11
C ASN A 92 -14.47 7.23 -3.83
N LYS A 93 -14.28 6.04 -3.23
CA LYS A 93 -12.97 5.52 -2.85
C LYS A 93 -12.21 6.45 -1.90
N LYS A 94 -12.93 7.12 -1.01
CA LYS A 94 -12.35 7.99 0.02
C LYS A 94 -12.54 7.39 1.40
N GLY A 95 -11.44 7.22 2.12
CA GLY A 95 -11.42 6.82 3.52
C GLY A 95 -11.32 8.02 4.45
N ALA A 96 -11.93 7.97 5.64
CA ALA A 96 -11.84 9.06 6.61
C ALA A 96 -10.43 9.19 7.17
N TRP A 97 -9.92 8.13 7.83
CA TRP A 97 -8.57 8.11 8.38
C TRP A 97 -8.00 6.70 8.53
N VAL A 98 -6.67 6.60 8.51
CA VAL A 98 -5.95 5.34 8.74
C VAL A 98 -4.65 5.57 9.50
N ALA A 99 -4.32 4.64 10.40
CA ALA A 99 -3.04 4.58 11.08
C ALA A 99 -2.40 3.20 10.94
N VAL A 100 -1.14 3.18 10.47
CA VAL A 100 -0.26 2.01 10.52
C VAL A 100 0.66 2.16 11.73
N SER A 101 0.56 1.26 12.68
CA SER A 101 1.48 1.18 13.82
C SER A 101 2.38 -0.03 13.65
N PHE A 102 3.69 0.17 13.57
CA PHE A 102 4.66 -0.90 13.52
C PHE A 102 5.18 -1.22 14.91
N ASP A 103 5.31 -2.52 15.21
CA ASP A 103 6.05 -2.93 16.40
C ASP A 103 7.51 -2.47 16.32
N PRO A 104 8.15 -2.07 17.42
CA PRO A 104 9.56 -1.66 17.42
C PRO A 104 10.53 -2.72 16.88
N SER A 105 10.18 -4.01 16.91
CA SER A 105 10.98 -5.08 16.30
C SER A 105 10.91 -5.11 14.77
N THR A 106 9.91 -4.47 14.16
CA THR A 106 9.82 -4.31 12.71
C THR A 106 10.81 -3.22 12.28
N ASN A 107 11.94 -3.60 11.69
CA ASN A 107 13.02 -2.66 11.38
C ASN A 107 12.64 -1.63 10.30
N LYS A 108 13.49 -0.61 10.14
CA LYS A 108 13.23 0.50 9.22
C LYS A 108 13.02 0.04 7.78
N GLU A 109 13.83 -0.89 7.29
CA GLU A 109 13.75 -1.41 5.92
C GLU A 109 12.41 -2.11 5.66
N GLN A 110 11.93 -2.88 6.65
CA GLN A 110 10.61 -3.52 6.61
C GLN A 110 9.49 -2.48 6.63
N ARG A 111 9.56 -1.47 7.51
CA ARG A 111 8.55 -0.42 7.60
C ARG A 111 8.44 0.38 6.31
N ASP A 112 9.58 0.77 5.74
CA ASP A 112 9.66 1.52 4.48
C ASP A 112 9.10 0.70 3.30
N ALA A 113 9.30 -0.61 3.31
CA ALA A 113 8.73 -1.50 2.30
C ALA A 113 7.22 -1.72 2.51
N LEU A 114 6.77 -1.90 3.74
CA LEU A 114 5.40 -2.29 4.09
C LEU A 114 4.41 -1.11 4.06
N ALA A 115 4.76 0.04 4.63
CA ALA A 115 3.85 1.18 4.75
C ALA A 115 3.15 1.55 3.42
N PRO A 116 3.86 1.77 2.30
CA PRO A 116 3.20 2.12 1.04
C PRO A 116 2.36 0.99 0.45
N MET A 117 2.67 -0.28 0.76
CA MET A 117 1.87 -1.44 0.35
C MET A 117 0.57 -1.48 1.16
N ILE A 118 0.68 -1.42 2.49
CA ILE A 118 -0.44 -1.47 3.43
C ILE A 118 -1.45 -0.36 3.13
N LEU A 119 -0.98 0.88 2.99
CA LEU A 119 -1.83 2.05 2.77
C LEU A 119 -2.58 2.02 1.43
N LYS A 120 -2.13 1.19 0.48
CA LYS A 120 -2.77 0.98 -0.82
C LYS A 120 -3.66 -0.27 -0.88
N THR A 121 -3.68 -1.10 0.17
CA THR A 121 -4.43 -2.38 0.18
C THR A 121 -5.89 -2.21 -0.21
N TYR A 122 -6.51 -1.12 0.25
CA TYR A 122 -7.93 -0.82 -0.01
C TYR A 122 -8.18 0.09 -1.22
N GLY A 123 -7.12 0.59 -1.86
CA GLY A 123 -7.24 1.49 -3.00
C GLY A 123 -8.02 2.78 -2.68
N LEU A 124 -7.90 3.27 -1.45
CA LEU A 124 -8.60 4.46 -0.98
C LEU A 124 -7.67 5.68 -0.95
N GLU A 125 -8.25 6.84 -1.22
CA GLU A 125 -7.69 8.14 -0.87
C GLU A 125 -8.05 8.44 0.59
N TRP A 126 -7.06 8.61 1.45
CA TRP A 126 -7.27 8.83 2.88
C TRP A 126 -7.29 10.32 3.21
N GLY A 127 -8.31 10.77 3.95
CA GLY A 127 -8.38 12.14 4.48
C GLY A 127 -7.24 12.41 5.47
N GLU A 128 -7.02 11.48 6.40
CA GLU A 128 -5.88 11.48 7.31
C GLU A 128 -5.12 10.15 7.26
N LEU A 129 -3.79 10.23 7.27
CA LEU A 129 -2.91 9.08 7.20
C LEU A 129 -1.77 9.23 8.20
N LYS A 130 -1.61 8.23 9.06
CA LYS A 130 -0.55 8.18 10.05
C LYS A 130 0.28 6.90 9.92
N VAL A 131 1.60 7.04 10.00
CA VAL A 131 2.53 5.91 10.15
C VAL A 131 3.34 6.17 11.41
N GLN A 132 3.37 5.19 12.32
CA GLN A 132 4.01 5.33 13.62
C GLN A 132 4.65 4.01 14.07
N GLU A 133 5.51 4.10 15.09
CA GLU A 133 5.96 2.96 15.87
C GLU A 133 5.19 2.93 17.19
N ALA A 134 4.69 1.77 17.58
CA ALA A 134 4.01 1.56 18.85
C ALA A 134 4.22 0.11 19.31
N PRO A 135 4.43 -0.14 20.62
CA PRO A 135 4.55 -1.51 21.14
C PRO A 135 3.22 -2.26 20.95
N ILE A 136 3.25 -3.37 20.18
CA ILE A 136 2.07 -4.18 19.80
C ILE A 136 2.31 -5.69 19.84
#